data_AF-A0A9E4Z3F5-F1
#
_entry.id   AF-A0A9E4Z3F5-F1
#
_cell.length_a   1.000
_cell.length_b   1.000
_cell.length_c   1.000
_cell.angle_alpha   90.00
_cell.angle_beta   90.00
_cell.angle_gamma   90.00
#
_symmetry.space_group_name_H-M   'P 1'
#
loop_
_entity.id
_entity.type
_entity.pdbx_description
1 polymer ?
#
loop_
_entity_poly.entity_id
_entity_poly.type
_entity_poly.pdbx_seq_one_letter_code
_entity_poly.pdbx_strand_id
1 'polypeptide(L)' 'STTNPLGAKGIGSVSTVPSPAAVANAVLNALSVTGVRHIDAPYTPETIWRSIQDQKVISG' A
#
# COMPACT_ATOMS: atom_id res chain seq x y z
N SER A 1 8.70 -25.05 2.09
CA SER A 1 9.09 -26.19 2.94
C SER A 1 9.27 -27.42 2.10
N THR A 2 10.49 -27.95 2.09
CA THR A 2 10.89 -29.22 1.46
C THR A 2 10.47 -30.45 2.27
N THR A 3 9.79 -30.25 3.40
CA THR A 3 9.46 -31.27 4.40
C THR A 3 8.07 -31.90 4.22
N ASN A 4 7.19 -31.34 3.39
CA ASN A 4 5.91 -31.98 3.11
C ASN A 4 6.15 -33.17 2.15
N PRO A 5 5.83 -34.42 2.52
CA PRO A 5 6.03 -35.60 1.67
C PRO A 5 5.33 -35.52 0.31
N LEU A 6 4.27 -34.71 0.20
CA LEU A 6 3.50 -34.49 -1.03
C LEU A 6 3.94 -33.24 -1.81
N GLY A 7 4.95 -32.49 -1.33
CA GLY A 7 5.45 -31.27 -1.98
C GLY A 7 4.49 -30.07 -1.99
N ALA A 8 3.27 -30.23 -1.48
CA ALA A 8 2.27 -29.16 -1.46
C ALA A 8 2.64 -28.03 -0.48
N LYS A 9 2.36 -26.79 -0.87
CA LYS A 9 2.44 -25.60 -0.01
C LYS A 9 1.04 -25.01 0.14
N GLY A 10 0.71 -24.51 1.34
CA GLY A 10 -0.56 -23.83 1.58
C GLY A 10 -0.64 -22.51 0.81
N ILE A 11 -1.78 -22.26 0.16
CA ILE A 11 -2.04 -21.03 -0.60
C ILE A 11 -3.14 -20.15 0.00
N GLY A 12 -3.78 -20.55 1.10
CA GLY A 12 -5.01 -19.92 1.57
C GLY A 12 -4.92 -18.42 1.89
N SER A 13 -3.74 -17.92 2.29
CA SER A 13 -3.52 -16.50 2.64
C SER A 13 -2.63 -15.74 1.65
N VAL A 14 -2.21 -16.39 0.55
CA VAL A 14 -1.21 -15.81 -0.36
C VAL A 14 -1.72 -14.61 -1.12
N SER A 15 -3.02 -14.37 -1.17
CA SER A 15 -3.61 -13.17 -1.79
C SER A 15 -3.84 -12.08 -0.75
N THR A 16 -4.30 -12.43 0.45
CA THR A 16 -4.66 -11.49 1.52
C THR A 16 -3.46 -10.71 2.06
N VAL A 17 -2.28 -11.35 2.11
CA VAL A 17 -1.06 -10.73 2.64
C VAL A 17 -0.42 -9.72 1.67
N PRO A 18 -0.19 -10.05 0.38
CA PRO A 18 0.45 -9.11 -0.53
C PRO A 18 -0.49 -8.06 -1.12
N SER A 19 -1.81 -8.30 -1.17
CA SER A 19 -2.74 -7.36 -1.81
C SER A 19 -2.75 -5.96 -1.15
N PRO A 20 -2.79 -5.82 0.20
CA PRO A 20 -2.73 -4.51 0.85
C PRO A 20 -1.43 -3.75 0.54
N ALA A 21 -0.29 -4.46 0.50
CA ALA A 21 0.99 -3.85 0.15
C ALA A 21 1.04 -3.40 -1.32
N ALA A 22 0.46 -4.19 -2.23
CA ALA A 22 0.37 -3.81 -3.64
C ALA A 22 -0.49 -2.55 -3.83
N VAL A 23 -1.64 -2.47 -3.16
CA VAL A 23 -2.51 -1.28 -3.20
C VAL A 23 -1.81 -0.07 -2.59
N ALA A 24 -1.15 -0.22 -1.44
CA ALA A 24 -0.37 0.86 -0.81
C ALA A 24 0.69 1.42 -1.75
N ASN A 25 1.46 0.55 -2.38
CA ASN A 25 2.51 0.94 -3.32
C ASN A 25 1.94 1.63 -4.58
N ALA A 26 0.80 1.16 -5.10
CA ALA A 26 0.14 1.78 -6.23
C ALA A 26 -0.35 3.20 -5.90
N VAL A 27 -0.96 3.39 -4.73
CA VAL A 27 -1.40 4.72 -4.25
C VAL A 27 -0.20 5.66 -4.08
N LEU A 28 0.87 5.23 -3.40
CA LEU A 28 2.08 6.04 -3.23
C LEU A 28 2.77 6.36 -4.57
N ASN A 29 2.79 5.41 -5.52
CA ASN A 29 3.33 5.66 -6.84
C ASN A 29 2.53 6.75 -7.60
N ALA A 30 1.20 6.70 -7.54
CA ALA A 30 0.34 7.72 -8.13
C ALA A 30 0.56 9.13 -7.52
N LEU A 31 0.97 9.18 -6.26
CA LEU A 31 1.23 10.42 -5.52
C LEU A 31 2.71 10.86 -5.55
N SER A 32 3.57 10.15 -6.27
CA SER A 32 5.03 10.42 -6.27
C SER A 32 5.40 11.86 -6.65
N VAL A 33 4.56 12.56 -7.42
CA VAL A 33 4.77 13.94 -7.86
C VAL A 33 4.25 15.01 -6.88
N THR A 34 3.53 14.61 -5.83
CA THR A 34 2.88 15.55 -4.88
C THR A 34 3.70 15.76 -3.60
N GLY A 35 4.82 15.06 -3.44
CA GLY A 35 5.66 15.10 -2.24
C GLY A 35 5.19 14.16 -1.12
N VAL A 36 4.02 13.54 -1.25
CA VAL A 36 3.48 12.60 -0.25
C VAL A 36 4.35 11.34 -0.17
N ARG A 37 4.79 10.99 1.04
CA ARG A 37 5.64 9.82 1.30
C ARG A 37 4.95 8.70 2.07
N HIS A 38 3.90 9.03 2.82
CA HIS A 38 3.19 8.09 3.68
C HIS A 38 1.72 8.49 3.75
N ILE A 39 0.83 7.50 3.73
CA ILE A 39 -0.62 7.64 3.97
C ILE A 39 -1.05 6.41 4.78
N ASP A 40 -1.79 6.64 5.86
CA ASP A 40 -2.39 5.56 6.63
C ASP A 40 -3.68 5.06 5.95
N ALA A 41 -3.86 3.74 5.93
CA ALA A 41 -5.10 3.15 5.47
C ALA A 41 -6.28 3.53 6.39
N PRO A 42 -7.52 3.64 5.87
CA PRO A 42 -7.96 3.34 4.51
C PRO A 42 -7.71 4.48 3.50
N TYR A 43 -7.34 4.11 2.26
CA TYR A 43 -7.04 5.06 1.16
C TYR A 43 -8.31 5.64 0.51
N THR A 44 -9.12 6.38 1.28
CA THR A 44 -10.30 7.06 0.74
C THR A 44 -9.92 8.34 -0.01
N PRO A 45 -10.78 8.86 -0.91
CA PRO A 45 -10.53 10.12 -1.59
C PRO A 45 -10.23 11.29 -0.63
N GLU A 46 -10.88 11.33 0.54
CA GLU A 46 -10.69 12.37 1.55
C GLU A 46 -9.30 12.31 2.20
N THR A 47 -8.83 11.11 2.56
CA THR A 47 -7.50 10.92 3.15
C THR A 47 -6.40 11.33 2.16
N ILE A 48 -6.53 10.91 0.90
CA ILE A 48 -5.61 11.27 -0.17
C ILE A 48 -5.59 12.79 -0.38
N TRP A 49 -6.77 13.42 -0.46
CA TRP A 49 -6.87 14.86 -0.66
C TRP A 49 -6.19 15.63 0.47
N ARG A 50 -6.45 15.27 1.73
CA ARG A 50 -5.81 15.90 2.90
C ARG A 50 -4.29 15.77 2.85
N SER A 51 -3.76 14.57 2.60
CA SER A 51 -2.31 14.34 2.53
C SER A 51 -1.62 15.22 1.48
N ILE A 52 -2.27 15.43 0.32
CA ILE A 52 -1.74 16.33 -0.71
C ILE A 52 -1.75 17.78 -0.24
N GLN A 53 -2.82 18.24 0.42
CA GLN A 53 -2.87 19.62 0.92
C GLN A 53 -1.86 19.87 2.02
N ASP A 54 -1.70 18.93 2.96
CA ASP A 54 -0.76 19.06 4.08
C ASP A 54 0.69 19.20 3.57
N GLN A 55 1.08 18.44 2.54
CA GLN A 55 2.41 18.58 1.92
C GLN A 55 2.63 19.93 1.23
N LYS A 56 1.60 20.50 0.61
CA LYS A 56 1.68 21.84 -0.01
C LYS A 56 1.90 22.93 1.03
N VAL A 57 1.27 22.82 2.20
CA VAL A 57 1.44 23.79 3.30
C VAL A 57 2.86 23.76 3.87
N ILE A 58 3.46 22.56 4.01
CA ILE A 58 4.82 22.40 4.56
C ILE A 58 5.90 22.91 3.59
N SER A 59 5.64 22.89 2.29
CA SER A 59 6.60 23.29 1.25
C SER A 59 6.54 24.78 0.88
N GLY A 60 5.65 25.56 1.51
CA GLY A 60 5.42 26.99 1.25
C GLY A 60 6.07 27.93 2.26
#